data_AF-A0A8B8AJW0-F1
#
_entry.id   AF-A0A8B8AJW0-F1
#
_cell.length_a   1.000
_cell.length_b   1.000
_cell.length_c   1.000
_cell.angle_alpha   90.00
_cell.angle_beta   90.00
_cell.angle_gamma   90.00
#
_symmetry.space_group_name_H-M   'P 1'
#
loop_
_entity.id
_entity.type
_entity.pdbx_description
1 polymer ?
#
loop_
_entity_poly.entity_id
_entity_poly.type
_entity_poly.pdbx_seq_one_letter_code
_entity_poly.pdbx_strand_id
1 'polypeptide(L)'
;MTSVTSCPKNSTEVSEAAIRLGCGTDKYSNNQYVCLPNTEKTSLVEMCYNGVMGFYEKDPACLEIETTRRCYTLDRLCLKENYQKFIRKETTAEDDPVSVDVMIITLCVIIATAIAVCLILQRKKSYIYHKTILLREHSYRNM
;
A
#
# COMPACT_ATOMS: atom_id res chain seq x y z
N MET A 1 -21.67 1.75 31.44
CA MET A 1 -21.70 0.88 30.26
C MET A 1 -22.81 -0.11 30.51
N THR A 2 -23.70 -0.24 29.54
CA THR A 2 -24.93 -1.03 29.66
C THR A 2 -25.09 -1.88 28.40
N SER A 3 -25.46 -3.15 28.52
CA SER A 3 -25.73 -4.00 27.37
C SER A 3 -27.08 -3.68 26.74
N VAL A 4 -27.15 -3.66 25.42
CA VAL A 4 -28.36 -3.37 24.64
C VAL A 4 -28.59 -4.42 23.57
N THR A 5 -29.83 -4.55 23.10
CA THR A 5 -30.21 -5.48 22.03
C THR A 5 -29.97 -4.90 20.63
N SER A 6 -29.94 -3.58 20.51
CA SER A 6 -29.77 -2.88 19.23
C SER A 6 -29.18 -1.49 19.45
N CYS A 7 -28.33 -1.04 18.54
CA CYS A 7 -27.84 0.33 18.51
C CYS A 7 -28.80 1.27 17.73
N PRO A 8 -28.82 2.56 18.08
CA PRO A 8 -29.50 3.60 17.30
C PRO A 8 -29.14 3.54 15.81
N LYS A 9 -30.12 3.83 14.95
CA LYS A 9 -29.96 3.78 13.49
C LYS A 9 -29.83 5.15 12.83
N ASN A 10 -30.10 6.22 13.57
CA ASN A 10 -30.11 7.58 13.07
C ASN A 10 -29.79 8.59 14.18
N SER A 11 -29.53 9.84 13.80
CA SER A 11 -29.13 10.91 14.70
C SER A 11 -30.17 11.25 15.78
N THR A 12 -31.46 11.06 15.50
CA THR A 12 -32.54 11.27 16.47
C THR A 12 -32.46 10.22 17.58
N GLU A 13 -32.40 8.94 17.22
CA GLU A 13 -32.26 7.84 18.18
C GLU A 13 -30.96 7.94 18.99
N VAL A 14 -29.86 8.43 18.39
CA VAL A 14 -28.60 8.72 19.09
C VAL A 14 -28.81 9.79 20.15
N SER A 15 -29.53 10.86 19.81
CA SER A 15 -29.81 11.97 20.73
C SER A 15 -30.71 11.53 21.89
N GLU A 16 -31.75 10.75 21.61
CA GLU A 16 -32.65 10.20 22.64
C GLU A 16 -31.92 9.23 23.58
N ALA A 17 -31.06 8.36 23.03
CA ALA A 17 -30.26 7.44 23.82
C ALA A 17 -29.25 8.18 24.71
N ALA A 18 -28.60 9.23 24.19
CA ALA A 18 -27.71 10.09 24.94
C ALA A 18 -28.41 10.76 26.13
N ILE A 19 -29.60 11.32 25.91
CA ILE A 19 -30.41 11.96 26.97
C ILE A 19 -30.78 10.93 28.04
N ARG A 20 -31.26 9.76 27.63
CA ARG A 20 -31.63 8.66 28.55
C ARG A 20 -30.45 8.23 29.43
N LEU A 21 -29.24 8.19 28.88
CA LEU A 21 -28.03 7.77 29.59
C LEU A 21 -27.32 8.93 30.32
N GLY A 22 -27.79 10.17 30.14
CA GLY A 22 -27.18 11.37 30.72
C GLY A 22 -25.82 11.73 30.11
N CYS A 23 -25.60 11.43 28.83
CA CYS A 23 -24.35 11.78 28.14
C CYS A 23 -24.28 13.28 27.86
N GLY A 24 -23.08 13.83 28.00
CA GLY A 24 -22.79 15.22 27.66
C GLY A 24 -22.45 15.41 26.18
N THR A 25 -21.99 16.61 25.89
CA THR A 25 -21.34 16.94 24.62
C THR A 25 -19.87 17.25 24.86
N ASP A 26 -19.04 17.02 23.84
CA ASP A 26 -17.64 17.40 23.90
C ASP A 26 -17.44 18.92 23.71
N LYS A 27 -16.19 19.39 23.72
CA LYS A 27 -15.84 20.81 23.53
C LYS A 27 -16.21 21.38 22.14
N TYR A 28 -16.60 20.53 21.19
CA TYR A 28 -17.05 20.89 19.85
C TYR A 28 -18.55 20.70 19.67
N SER A 29 -19.30 20.47 20.75
CA SER A 29 -20.75 20.21 20.76
C SER A 29 -21.18 18.90 20.09
N ASN A 30 -20.27 17.94 19.95
CA ASN A 30 -20.61 16.60 19.48
C ASN A 30 -21.18 15.75 20.62
N ASN A 31 -22.21 14.95 20.33
CA ASN A 31 -22.82 14.03 21.28
C ASN A 31 -21.83 12.93 21.70
N GLN A 32 -21.61 12.75 23.01
CA GLN A 32 -20.65 11.78 23.55
C GLN A 32 -21.22 10.36 23.71
N TYR A 33 -22.45 10.11 23.26
CA TYR A 33 -23.02 8.76 23.27
C TYR A 33 -22.33 7.85 22.25
N VAL A 34 -22.04 6.62 22.67
CA VAL A 34 -21.56 5.56 21.79
C VAL A 34 -22.33 4.27 22.01
N CYS A 35 -22.57 3.53 20.92
CA CYS A 35 -23.09 2.18 20.95
C CYS A 35 -22.31 1.32 19.96
N LEU A 36 -21.63 0.30 20.45
CA LEU A 36 -20.76 -0.57 19.63
C LEU A 36 -20.84 -2.01 20.14
N PRO A 37 -20.50 -3.01 19.31
CA PRO A 37 -20.28 -4.36 19.79
C PRO A 37 -19.11 -4.43 20.78
N ASN A 38 -19.19 -5.39 21.70
CA ASN A 38 -18.04 -5.79 22.50
C ASN A 38 -16.97 -6.47 21.62
N THR A 39 -15.76 -6.61 22.16
CA THR A 39 -14.63 -7.25 21.48
C THR A 39 -14.90 -8.70 21.02
N GLU A 40 -15.75 -9.43 21.72
CA GLU A 40 -16.14 -10.80 21.33
C GLU A 40 -17.27 -10.84 20.29
N LYS A 41 -17.84 -9.70 19.90
CA LYS A 41 -18.99 -9.57 18.99
C LYS A 41 -20.25 -10.33 19.45
N THR A 42 -20.35 -10.63 20.74
CA THR A 42 -21.46 -11.38 21.35
C THR A 42 -22.55 -10.47 21.91
N SER A 43 -22.25 -9.19 22.14
CA SER A 43 -23.22 -8.22 22.69
C SER A 43 -22.95 -6.80 22.20
N LEU A 44 -23.98 -5.97 22.20
CA LEU A 44 -23.85 -4.52 21.98
C LEU A 44 -23.84 -3.82 23.34
N VAL A 45 -23.05 -2.77 23.44
CA VAL A 45 -22.93 -1.97 24.67
C VAL A 45 -23.05 -0.48 24.36
N GLU A 46 -23.80 0.23 25.19
CA GLU A 46 -23.90 1.68 25.17
C GLU A 46 -23.16 2.33 26.35
N MET A 47 -22.55 3.50 26.12
CA MET A 47 -21.90 4.29 27.17
C MET A 47 -21.75 5.77 26.76
N CYS A 48 -21.43 6.62 27.74
CA CYS A 48 -20.95 7.98 27.49
C CYS A 48 -19.42 8.00 27.41
N TYR A 49 -18.89 8.58 26.34
CA TYR A 49 -17.46 8.74 26.13
C TYR A 49 -16.95 10.06 26.74
N ASN A 50 -16.07 9.98 27.72
CA ASN A 50 -15.52 11.16 28.40
C ASN A 50 -14.31 11.73 27.66
N GLY A 51 -14.53 12.23 26.43
CA GLY A 51 -13.45 12.77 25.61
C GLY A 51 -13.95 13.61 24.43
N VAL A 52 -13.00 14.02 23.59
CA VAL A 52 -13.30 14.69 22.32
C VAL A 52 -13.86 13.64 21.36
N MET A 53 -15.07 13.87 20.89
CA MET A 53 -15.77 12.98 19.99
C MET A 53 -15.34 13.31 18.55
N GLY A 54 -14.41 12.52 18.03
CA GLY A 54 -13.89 12.65 16.66
C GLY A 54 -14.48 11.64 15.68
N PHE A 55 -15.47 10.85 16.11
CA PHE A 55 -16.07 9.83 15.28
C PHE A 55 -17.13 10.47 14.37
N TYR A 56 -16.78 10.61 13.10
CA TYR A 56 -17.78 10.81 12.06
C TYR A 56 -18.26 9.42 11.65
N GLU A 57 -19.54 9.13 11.82
CA GLU A 57 -20.22 7.99 11.19
C GLU A 57 -20.17 8.17 9.66
N LYS A 58 -19.02 7.89 9.06
CA LYS A 58 -18.94 7.51 7.65
C LYS A 58 -18.75 6.00 7.62
N ASP A 59 -19.75 5.30 7.08
CA ASP A 59 -19.81 3.87 6.80
C ASP A 59 -18.46 3.17 6.54
N PRO A 60 -18.30 1.88 6.92
CA PRO A 60 -18.72 1.25 8.17
C PRO A 60 -17.64 1.47 9.25
N ALA A 61 -18.06 1.89 10.45
CA ALA A 61 -17.15 2.14 11.55
C ALA A 61 -16.70 0.80 12.20
N CYS A 62 -15.48 0.38 11.91
CA CYS A 62 -14.87 -0.85 12.43
C CYS A 62 -14.29 -0.70 13.83
N LEU A 63 -15.11 -0.13 14.71
CA LEU A 63 -14.76 0.18 16.08
C LEU A 63 -15.51 -0.77 16.99
N GLU A 64 -14.78 -1.43 17.86
CA GLU A 64 -15.32 -2.29 18.92
C GLU A 64 -14.98 -1.67 20.28
N ILE A 65 -15.73 -2.03 21.31
CA ILE A 65 -15.46 -1.60 22.68
C ILE A 65 -14.88 -2.77 23.48
N GLU A 66 -13.67 -2.58 24.01
CA GLU A 66 -13.12 -3.43 25.07
C GLU A 66 -13.77 -3.02 26.39
N THR A 67 -14.72 -3.83 26.83
CA THR A 67 -15.62 -3.53 27.95
C THR A 67 -14.87 -3.41 29.28
N THR A 68 -13.79 -4.16 29.45
CA THR A 68 -12.97 -4.17 30.67
C THR A 68 -12.21 -2.86 30.84
N ARG A 69 -11.64 -2.34 29.74
CA ARG A 69 -10.80 -1.14 29.75
C ARG A 69 -11.56 0.13 29.38
N ARG A 70 -12.80 0.00 28.88
CA ARG A 70 -13.61 1.08 28.32
C ARG A 70 -12.85 1.85 27.23
N CYS A 71 -12.10 1.10 26.41
CA CYS A 71 -11.32 1.63 25.31
C CYS A 71 -11.85 1.09 23.99
N TYR A 72 -11.68 1.85 22.92
CA TYR A 72 -11.97 1.36 21.58
C TYR A 72 -10.84 0.47 21.07
N THR A 73 -11.19 -0.62 20.42
CA THR A 73 -10.27 -1.43 19.61
C THR A 73 -10.64 -1.25 18.14
N LEU A 74 -9.63 -0.92 17.34
CA LEU A 74 -9.79 -0.87 15.89
C LEU A 74 -9.68 -2.30 15.35
N ASP A 75 -10.70 -2.81 14.65
CA ASP A 75 -10.59 -4.13 14.02
C ASP A 75 -9.52 -4.08 12.92
N ARG A 76 -8.44 -4.84 13.09
CA ARG A 76 -7.31 -4.92 12.15
C ARG A 76 -7.76 -5.40 10.77
N LEU A 77 -8.89 -6.11 10.66
CA LEU A 77 -9.46 -6.56 9.40
C LEU A 77 -10.03 -5.40 8.56
N CYS A 78 -10.48 -4.30 9.16
CA CYS A 78 -10.94 -3.14 8.40
C CYS A 78 -9.83 -2.27 7.83
N LEU A 79 -8.62 -2.34 8.40
CA LEU A 79 -7.46 -1.78 7.73
C LEU A 79 -7.19 -2.49 6.41
N LYS A 80 -7.48 -3.80 6.27
CA LYS A 80 -7.21 -4.54 5.03
C LYS A 80 -8.05 -4.08 3.84
N GLU A 81 -9.34 -3.78 4.04
CA GLU A 81 -10.20 -3.34 2.93
C GLU A 81 -9.80 -1.96 2.40
N ASN A 82 -9.50 -1.01 3.30
CA ASN A 82 -9.01 0.31 2.89
C ASN A 82 -7.57 0.26 2.38
N TYR A 83 -6.71 -0.61 2.92
CA TYR A 83 -5.35 -0.82 2.42
C TYR A 83 -5.37 -1.39 0.99
N GLN A 84 -6.19 -2.40 0.69
CA GLN A 84 -6.30 -2.92 -0.68
C GLN A 84 -6.92 -1.90 -1.66
N LYS A 85 -7.86 -1.07 -1.20
CA LYS A 85 -8.43 0.02 -2.00
C LYS A 85 -7.44 1.16 -2.24
N PHE A 86 -6.58 1.44 -1.26
CA PHE A 86 -5.49 2.41 -1.36
C PHE A 86 -4.40 1.89 -2.32
N ILE A 87 -3.94 0.64 -2.14
CA ILE A 87 -2.98 -0.02 -3.02
C ILE A 87 -3.46 -0.06 -4.48
N ARG A 88 -4.75 -0.33 -4.74
CA ARG A 88 -5.32 -0.30 -6.10
C ARG A 88 -5.35 1.10 -6.71
N LYS A 89 -5.45 2.15 -5.90
CA LYS A 89 -5.51 3.55 -6.36
C LYS A 89 -4.12 4.18 -6.51
N GLU A 90 -3.13 3.64 -5.80
CA GLU A 90 -1.75 4.12 -5.75
C GLU A 90 -0.84 3.43 -6.78
N THR A 91 -1.37 2.52 -7.62
CA THR A 91 -0.61 1.95 -8.75
C THR A 91 -0.76 2.74 -10.07
N THR A 92 -1.34 3.93 -10.05
CA THR A 92 -1.49 4.77 -11.26
C THR A 92 -1.12 6.24 -11.01
N ALA A 93 -0.02 6.50 -10.30
CA ALA A 93 0.75 7.74 -10.43
C ALA A 93 2.06 7.63 -9.63
N GLU A 94 3.17 7.56 -10.36
CA GLU A 94 4.40 8.29 -10.04
C GLU A 94 5.07 7.99 -8.68
N ASP A 95 5.72 6.84 -8.61
CA ASP A 95 7.03 6.68 -7.95
C ASP A 95 7.73 5.56 -8.72
N ASP A 96 8.55 5.92 -9.71
CA ASP A 96 9.30 4.98 -10.56
C ASP A 96 10.16 4.01 -9.73
N PRO A 97 9.80 2.71 -9.63
CA PRO A 97 10.77 1.67 -9.29
C PRO A 97 11.21 1.07 -10.62
N VAL A 98 12.42 1.41 -11.10
CA VAL A 98 12.99 0.89 -12.35
C VAL A 98 12.49 -0.52 -12.61
N SER A 99 11.55 -0.66 -13.56
CA SER A 99 10.81 -1.90 -13.69
C SER A 99 11.80 -3.02 -13.99
N VAL A 100 11.57 -4.19 -13.41
CA VAL A 100 12.44 -5.36 -13.62
C VAL A 100 12.62 -5.61 -15.14
N ASP A 101 11.60 -5.27 -15.93
CA ASP A 101 11.62 -5.29 -17.39
C ASP A 101 12.63 -4.30 -17.99
N VAL A 102 12.70 -3.06 -17.51
CA VAL A 102 13.68 -2.06 -17.96
C VAL A 102 15.10 -2.49 -17.59
N MET A 103 15.31 -3.07 -16.41
CA MET A 103 16.62 -3.64 -16.02
C MET A 103 17.04 -4.80 -16.93
N ILE A 104 16.11 -5.69 -17.30
CA ILE A 104 16.41 -6.80 -18.22
C ILE A 104 16.73 -6.28 -19.62
N ILE A 105 15.95 -5.32 -20.14
CA ILE A 105 16.17 -4.75 -21.49
C ILE A 105 17.54 -4.07 -21.57
N THR A 106 17.90 -3.26 -20.57
CA THR A 106 19.20 -2.57 -20.53
C THR A 106 20.38 -3.53 -20.51
N LEU A 107 20.31 -4.61 -19.71
CA LEU A 107 21.33 -5.65 -19.68
C LEU A 107 21.49 -6.38 -21.03
N CYS A 108 20.37 -6.71 -21.68
CA CYS A 108 20.39 -7.37 -22.99
C CYS A 108 21.09 -6.50 -24.06
N VAL A 109 20.87 -5.18 -24.06
CA VAL A 109 21.52 -4.25 -25.00
C VAL A 109 23.02 -4.16 -24.76
N ILE A 110 23.47 -4.12 -23.50
CA ILE A 110 24.90 -4.07 -23.16
C ILE A 110 25.60 -5.36 -23.62
N ILE A 111 24.98 -6.52 -23.39
CA ILE A 111 25.54 -7.81 -23.84
C ILE A 111 25.64 -7.86 -25.37
N ALA A 112 24.58 -7.46 -26.08
CA ALA A 112 24.57 -7.45 -27.53
C ALA A 112 25.65 -6.54 -28.14
N THR A 113 25.84 -5.34 -27.57
CA THR A 113 26.88 -4.40 -28.04
C THR A 113 28.29 -4.94 -27.77
N ALA A 114 28.54 -5.54 -26.60
CA ALA A 114 29.81 -6.18 -26.29
C ALA A 114 30.13 -7.33 -27.27
N ILE A 115 29.16 -8.20 -27.56
CA ILE A 115 29.31 -9.28 -28.54
C ILE A 115 29.64 -8.72 -29.92
N ALA A 116 28.92 -7.69 -30.39
CA ALA A 116 29.18 -7.08 -31.69
C ALA A 116 30.59 -6.48 -31.78
N VAL A 117 31.04 -5.78 -30.74
CA VAL A 117 32.42 -5.24 -30.65
C VAL A 117 33.44 -6.36 -30.69
N CYS A 118 33.25 -7.43 -29.90
CA CYS A 118 34.13 -8.59 -29.91
C CYS A 118 34.23 -9.23 -31.31
N LEU A 119 33.10 -9.40 -32.01
CA LEU A 119 33.07 -9.93 -33.37
C LEU A 119 33.79 -9.01 -34.37
N ILE A 120 33.64 -7.70 -34.24
CA ILE A 120 34.34 -6.71 -35.09
C ILE A 120 35.85 -6.76 -34.83
N LEU A 121 36.28 -6.85 -33.57
CA LEU A 121 37.69 -6.94 -33.20
C LEU A 121 38.30 -8.27 -33.67
N GLN A 122 37.59 -9.39 -33.53
CA GLN A 122 38.02 -10.68 -34.05
C GLN A 122 38.13 -10.66 -35.58
N ARG A 123 37.17 -10.06 -36.29
CA ARG A 123 37.23 -9.86 -37.74
C ARG A 123 38.40 -8.97 -38.15
N LYS A 124 38.64 -7.85 -37.46
CA LYS A 124 39.79 -6.98 -37.72
C LYS A 124 41.11 -7.71 -37.49
N LYS A 125 41.24 -8.49 -36.41
CA LYS A 125 42.44 -9.29 -36.14
C LYS A 125 42.68 -10.33 -37.24
N SER A 126 41.64 -11.04 -37.67
CA SER A 126 41.72 -12.02 -38.77
C SER A 126 42.09 -11.35 -40.10
N TYR A 127 41.50 -10.20 -40.40
CA TYR A 127 41.78 -9.43 -41.61
C TYR A 127 43.22 -8.90 -41.63
N ILE A 128 43.69 -8.33 -40.51
CA ILE A 128 45.08 -7.85 -40.38
C ILE A 128 46.06 -9.02 -40.50
N TYR A 129 45.81 -10.13 -39.81
CA TYR A 129 46.66 -11.33 -39.89
C TYR A 129 46.80 -11.83 -41.34
N HIS A 130 45.69 -11.94 -42.07
CA HIS A 130 45.69 -12.35 -43.47
C HIS A 130 46.40 -11.34 -44.39
N LYS A 131 46.15 -10.04 -44.21
CA LYS A 131 46.84 -8.98 -44.98
C LYS A 131 48.35 -8.99 -44.74
N THR A 132 48.78 -9.27 -43.51
CA THR A 132 50.22 -9.34 -43.16
C THR A 132 50.90 -10.55 -43.81
N ILE A 133 50.21 -11.69 -43.91
CA ILE A 133 50.70 -12.89 -44.63
C ILE A 133 50.87 -12.58 -46.13
N LEU A 134 49.87 -11.99 -46.78
CA LEU A 134 49.94 -11.66 -48.21
C LEU A 134 51.06 -10.65 -48.54
N LEU A 135 51.28 -9.65 -47.69
CA LEU A 135 52.39 -8.69 -47.87
C LEU A 135 53.76 -9.37 -47.69
N ARG A 136 53.87 -10.33 -46.76
CA ARG A 136 55.09 -11.12 -46.59
C ARG A 136 55.36 -12.00 -47.82
N GLU A 137 54.36 -12.67 -48.37
CA GLU A 137 54.53 -13.47 -49.60
C GLU A 137 54.90 -12.63 -50.82
N HIS A 138 54.36 -11.42 -50.95
CA HIS A 138 54.71 -10.51 -52.05
C HIS A 138 56.14 -9.95 -51.91
N SER A 139 56.62 -9.77 -50.67
CA SER A 139 58.02 -9.39 -50.41
C SER A 139 59.02 -10.50 -50.74
N TYR A 140 58.68 -11.77 -50.48
CA TYR A 140 59.52 -12.92 -50.83
C TYR A 140 59.58 -13.19 -52.33
N ARG A 141 58.55 -12.78 -53.09
CA ARG A 141 58.48 -13.00 -54.55
C ARG A 141 59.25 -11.95 -55.37
N ASN A 142 59.65 -10.83 -54.75
CA ASN A 142 60.31 -9.70 -55.40
C ASN A 142 61.81 -9.55 -55.02
N MET A 143 62.39 -10.56 -54.37
CA MET A 143 63.84 -10.74 -54.16
C MET A 143 64.34 -11.87 -55.05
#